data_AF-A0A6C7TKY8-F1
#
_entry.id   AF-A0A6C7TKY8-F1
#
_cell.length_a   1.000
_cell.length_b   1.000
_cell.length_c   1.000
_cell.angle_alpha   90.00
_cell.angle_beta   90.00
_cell.angle_gamma   90.00
#
_symmetry.space_group_name_H-M   'P 1'
#
loop_
_entity.id
_entity.type
_entity.pdbx_description
1 polymer ?
#
loop_
_entity_poly.entity_id
_entity_poly.type
_entity_poly.pdbx_seq_one_letter_code
_entity_poly.pdbx_strand_id
1 'polypeptide(L)'
;MEYTTINREQCKKTIEEIFEENKNKPITIAINGKWGIGKSYFWKNEIAPLLKKNLGITPIYTSIFGKKDENEIVKDLVSQFLTIENKNANTIRDFIEGTFKLFGKNIDMDLLFKFLKKEHMNNTIVCIDDFERLSDKILAQDILGLISELKENKGCSVVVIYNEDELFKEDNSNQENNNKNKLQKTKNKAIFEKYKEKVFDFQIQFAPPPIEQFYIFTPNNLRVNFDAYKYFPDIININQLLQTHHFTNLRELNRVNYIYQILLKNFSLENYPSKEFETIYNYLLYPITYAYHFGLKEEYFDENNINITVIADLISPHTSIYNNLLKILLFYLKEEFEFIQKTSFLGKPQLFPDPNGHPHVQKYKIFLQNCVEKIINDTIFHTEYIKEWDKKTSLKEASVNFFLKHKENIKSIPYMFGYRILSYAFDEERDIINPLNKTKSFALDLVIKEHEKEVLSLFNQWCDKAYDAIRTSGDIQSQAEYFWINRSNFYLPLKNTFKTLNIPLPQNEFIDLFSK
;
A
#
# COMPACT_ATOMS: atom_id res chain seq x y z
N MET A 1 13.12 -3.69 -27.22
CA MET A 1 13.59 -2.47 -26.54
C MET A 1 13.30 -2.66 -25.07
N GLU A 2 14.29 -2.50 -24.20
CA GLU A 2 14.06 -2.46 -22.75
C GLU A 2 13.23 -1.22 -22.46
N TYR A 3 11.97 -1.42 -22.07
CA TYR A 3 11.16 -0.29 -21.65
C TYR A 3 11.73 0.23 -20.33
N THR A 4 12.10 1.51 -20.27
CA THR A 4 12.39 2.17 -19.01
C THR A 4 11.16 2.00 -18.11
N THR A 5 11.32 1.26 -17.01
CA THR A 5 10.26 1.08 -16.02
C THR A 5 10.21 2.34 -15.20
N ILE A 6 9.11 3.10 -15.30
CA ILE A 6 9.02 4.41 -14.67
C ILE A 6 7.93 4.41 -13.59
N ASN A 7 8.26 4.99 -12.44
CA ASN A 7 7.33 5.23 -11.36
C ASN A 7 6.38 6.42 -11.67
N ARG A 8 5.40 6.73 -10.81
CA ARG A 8 4.36 7.72 -11.12
C ARG A 8 4.91 9.13 -11.34
N GLU A 9 5.72 9.63 -10.41
CA GLU A 9 6.27 10.99 -10.48
C GLU A 9 7.27 11.15 -11.63
N GLN A 10 8.14 10.16 -11.84
CA GLN A 10 9.08 10.20 -12.94
C GLN A 10 8.35 10.08 -14.29
N CYS A 11 7.29 9.27 -14.39
CA CYS A 11 6.49 9.15 -15.62
C CYS A 11 5.81 10.48 -15.94
N LYS A 12 5.26 11.14 -14.92
CA LYS A 12 4.65 12.46 -15.04
C LYS A 12 5.63 13.51 -15.53
N LYS A 13 6.82 13.58 -14.91
CA LYS A 13 7.90 14.48 -15.33
C LYS A 13 8.35 14.19 -16.76
N THR A 14 8.56 12.93 -17.12
CA THR A 14 8.94 12.54 -18.48
C THR A 14 7.89 12.91 -19.52
N ILE A 15 6.59 12.71 -19.23
CA ILE A 15 5.52 13.11 -20.14
C ILE A 15 5.51 14.64 -20.31
N GLU A 16 5.65 15.39 -19.22
CA GLU A 16 5.73 16.85 -19.28
C GLU A 16 6.91 17.32 -20.15
N GLU A 17 8.12 16.81 -19.89
CA GLU A 17 9.33 17.09 -20.68
C GLU A 17 9.15 16.76 -22.17
N ILE A 18 8.57 15.59 -22.49
CA ILE A 18 8.25 15.21 -23.87
C ILE A 18 7.33 16.24 -24.52
N PHE A 19 6.27 16.68 -23.85
CA PHE A 19 5.39 17.71 -24.41
C PHE A 19 6.09 19.07 -24.53
N GLU A 20 7.00 19.39 -23.61
CA GLU A 20 7.73 20.65 -23.64
C GLU A 20 8.73 20.73 -24.79
N GLU A 21 9.48 19.66 -25.04
CA GLU A 21 10.45 19.56 -26.13
C GLU A 21 9.77 19.53 -27.51
N ASN A 22 8.49 19.14 -27.55
CA ASN A 22 7.74 18.95 -28.78
C ASN A 22 6.57 19.95 -28.93
N LYS A 23 6.58 21.10 -28.24
CA LYS A 23 5.50 22.13 -28.26
C LYS A 23 5.02 22.54 -29.66
N ASN A 24 5.87 22.43 -30.68
CA ASN A 24 5.59 22.86 -32.06
C ASN A 24 5.16 21.72 -33.00
N LYS A 25 5.04 20.47 -32.54
CA LYS A 25 4.62 19.35 -33.38
C LYS A 25 3.72 18.35 -32.62
N PRO A 26 2.71 17.79 -33.30
CA PRO A 26 1.91 16.71 -32.73
C PRO A 26 2.76 15.45 -32.51
N ILE A 27 2.53 14.76 -31.39
CA ILE A 27 3.26 13.53 -31.02
C ILE A 27 2.30 12.43 -30.57
N THR A 28 2.77 11.18 -30.65
CA THR A 28 2.07 9.99 -30.15
C THR A 28 2.83 9.33 -29.01
N ILE A 29 2.17 9.16 -27.86
CA ILE A 29 2.74 8.48 -26.69
C ILE A 29 1.93 7.23 -26.36
N ALA A 30 2.59 6.10 -26.20
CA ALA A 30 1.98 4.85 -25.76
C ALA A 30 2.33 4.62 -24.27
N ILE A 31 1.32 4.47 -23.41
CA ILE A 31 1.47 4.13 -21.98
C ILE A 31 1.04 2.68 -21.78
N ASN A 32 2.02 1.80 -21.64
CA ASN A 32 1.83 0.38 -21.40
C ASN A 32 1.90 0.05 -19.90
N GLY A 33 1.17 -0.98 -19.46
CA GLY A 33 1.33 -1.56 -18.13
C GLY A 33 0.20 -2.52 -17.76
N LYS A 34 0.39 -3.26 -16.67
CA LYS A 34 -0.56 -4.28 -16.21
C LYS A 34 -1.95 -3.71 -15.86
N TRP A 35 -2.95 -4.58 -15.81
CA TRP A 35 -4.27 -4.19 -15.32
C TRP A 35 -4.25 -3.83 -13.85
N GLY A 36 -5.07 -2.84 -13.49
CA GLY A 36 -5.27 -2.45 -12.10
C GLY A 36 -4.20 -1.52 -11.54
N ILE A 37 -3.07 -1.28 -12.19
CA ILE A 37 -2.02 -0.37 -11.68
C ILE A 37 -2.38 1.13 -11.80
N GLY A 38 -3.57 1.46 -12.31
CA GLY A 38 -4.07 2.83 -12.33
C GLY A 38 -3.65 3.69 -13.52
N LYS A 39 -3.40 3.13 -14.71
CA LYS A 39 -3.07 3.91 -15.93
C LYS A 39 -4.15 4.95 -16.28
N SER A 40 -5.42 4.54 -16.35
CA SER A 40 -6.53 5.45 -16.63
C SER A 40 -6.74 6.49 -15.51
N TYR A 41 -6.46 6.11 -14.25
CA TYR A 41 -6.48 7.04 -13.12
C TYR A 41 -5.37 8.09 -13.26
N PHE A 42 -4.15 7.65 -13.57
CA PHE A 42 -2.98 8.49 -13.79
C PHE A 42 -3.24 9.52 -14.90
N TRP A 43 -3.80 9.08 -16.03
CA TRP A 43 -4.19 10.00 -17.10
C TRP A 43 -5.22 11.04 -16.64
N LYS A 44 -6.35 10.59 -16.08
CA LYS A 44 -7.51 11.45 -15.78
C LYS A 44 -7.24 12.44 -14.65
N ASN A 45 -6.50 12.02 -13.63
CA ASN A 45 -6.34 12.80 -12.39
C ASN A 45 -4.99 13.54 -12.32
N GLU A 46 -4.00 13.15 -13.11
CA GLU A 46 -2.65 13.71 -13.00
C GLU A 46 -2.18 14.32 -14.32
N ILE A 47 -2.11 13.54 -15.40
CA ILE A 47 -1.54 14.03 -16.68
C ILE A 47 -2.46 15.03 -17.37
N ALA A 48 -3.72 14.69 -17.62
CA ALA A 48 -4.63 15.58 -18.34
C ALA A 48 -4.84 16.93 -17.63
N PRO A 49 -5.03 17.00 -16.29
CA PRO A 49 -5.07 18.27 -15.57
C PRO A 49 -3.75 19.05 -15.64
N LEU A 50 -2.60 18.36 -15.56
CA LEU A 50 -1.28 18.99 -15.65
C LEU A 50 -1.05 19.63 -17.01
N LEU A 51 -1.29 18.90 -18.10
CA LEU A 51 -1.09 19.42 -19.46
C LEU A 51 -2.03 20.59 -19.76
N LYS A 52 -3.29 20.52 -19.29
CA LYS A 52 -4.24 21.62 -19.40
C LYS A 52 -3.78 22.87 -18.66
N LYS A 53 -3.27 22.71 -17.44
CA LYS A 53 -2.85 23.82 -16.58
C LYS A 53 -1.53 24.45 -17.03
N ASN A 54 -0.53 23.63 -17.32
CA ASN A 54 0.84 24.07 -17.53
C ASN A 54 1.13 24.43 -18.99
N LEU A 55 0.50 23.73 -19.93
CA LEU A 55 0.76 23.87 -21.36
C LEU A 55 -0.45 24.39 -22.15
N GLY A 56 -1.60 24.59 -21.48
CA GLY A 56 -2.83 25.04 -22.13
C GLY A 56 -3.44 24.02 -23.09
N ILE A 57 -2.95 22.77 -23.09
CA ILE A 57 -3.40 21.72 -24.01
C ILE A 57 -4.76 21.20 -23.57
N THR A 58 -5.72 21.12 -24.48
CA THR A 58 -7.08 20.62 -24.21
C THR A 58 -7.14 19.09 -24.29
N PRO A 59 -7.38 18.37 -23.17
CA PRO A 59 -7.51 16.91 -23.21
C PRO A 59 -8.92 16.46 -23.60
N ILE A 60 -8.98 15.47 -24.49
CA ILE A 60 -10.17 14.71 -24.87
C ILE A 60 -9.88 13.23 -24.58
N TYR A 61 -10.90 12.46 -24.18
CA TYR A 61 -10.71 11.08 -23.74
C TYR A 61 -11.76 10.15 -24.36
N THR A 62 -11.35 9.03 -24.92
CA THR A 62 -12.28 7.96 -25.32
C THR A 62 -11.73 6.61 -24.89
N SER A 63 -12.61 5.67 -24.58
CA SER A 63 -12.27 4.26 -24.36
C SER A 63 -12.75 3.44 -25.55
N ILE A 64 -11.90 2.53 -26.02
CA ILE A 64 -12.25 1.57 -27.07
C ILE A 64 -13.22 0.51 -26.55
N PHE A 65 -13.26 0.30 -25.23
CA PHE A 65 -14.07 -0.75 -24.63
C PHE A 65 -15.56 -0.52 -24.89
N GLY A 66 -16.21 -1.54 -25.45
CA GLY A 66 -17.65 -1.52 -25.77
C GLY A 66 -18.01 -0.82 -27.08
N LYS A 67 -17.04 -0.30 -27.83
CA LYS A 67 -17.25 0.31 -29.15
C LYS A 67 -17.45 -0.77 -30.22
N LYS A 68 -18.41 -0.55 -31.13
CA LYS A 68 -18.76 -1.53 -32.18
C LYS A 68 -17.93 -1.39 -33.43
N ASP A 69 -17.52 -0.17 -33.74
CA ASP A 69 -16.75 0.22 -34.92
C ASP A 69 -15.91 1.49 -34.62
N GLU A 70 -15.02 1.84 -35.54
CA GLU A 70 -14.21 3.07 -35.48
C GLU A 70 -15.10 4.33 -35.40
N ASN A 71 -16.27 4.31 -36.02
CA ASN A 71 -17.16 5.47 -36.10
C ASN A 71 -17.72 5.87 -34.73
N GLU A 72 -17.98 4.91 -33.83
CA GLU A 72 -18.39 5.20 -32.44
C GLU A 72 -17.28 5.86 -31.61
N ILE A 73 -16.00 5.67 -31.98
CA ILE A 73 -14.86 6.35 -31.35
C ILE A 73 -14.82 7.80 -31.84
N VAL A 74 -14.90 8.00 -33.14
CA VAL A 74 -14.88 9.34 -33.76
C VAL A 74 -16.05 10.21 -33.28
N LYS A 75 -17.26 9.64 -33.19
CA LYS A 75 -18.44 10.36 -32.66
C LYS A 75 -18.23 10.85 -31.23
N ASP A 76 -17.59 10.03 -30.39
CA ASP A 76 -17.28 10.37 -29.00
C ASP A 76 -16.28 11.54 -28.94
N LEU A 77 -15.21 11.47 -29.74
CA LEU A 77 -14.22 12.54 -29.86
C LEU A 77 -14.85 13.87 -30.32
N VAL A 78 -15.66 13.83 -31.38
CA VAL A 78 -16.37 15.01 -31.91
C VAL A 78 -17.32 15.58 -30.87
N SER A 79 -18.09 14.74 -30.18
CA SER A 79 -19.04 15.19 -29.15
C SER A 79 -18.33 15.91 -28.00
N GLN A 80 -17.20 15.38 -27.53
CA GLN A 80 -16.42 16.02 -26.46
C GLN A 80 -15.79 17.32 -26.93
N PHE A 81 -15.21 17.33 -28.14
CA PHE A 81 -14.63 18.53 -28.74
C PHE A 81 -15.66 19.68 -28.83
N LEU A 82 -16.84 19.41 -29.38
CA LEU A 82 -17.90 20.42 -29.53
C LEU A 82 -18.41 20.95 -28.19
N THR A 83 -18.42 20.09 -27.16
CA THR A 83 -18.80 20.46 -25.79
C THR A 83 -17.78 21.43 -25.18
N ILE A 84 -16.49 21.20 -25.40
CA ILE A 84 -15.41 22.06 -24.90
C ILE A 84 -15.43 23.43 -25.58
N GLU A 85 -15.77 23.49 -26.87
CA GLU A 85 -15.95 24.73 -27.64
C GLU A 85 -17.21 25.53 -27.26
N ASN A 86 -17.94 25.14 -26.20
CA ASN A 86 -19.18 25.77 -25.74
C ASN A 86 -20.24 25.94 -26.84
N LYS A 87 -20.25 25.06 -27.84
CA LYS A 87 -21.33 25.01 -28.82
C LYS A 87 -22.55 24.42 -28.13
N ASN A 88 -23.70 25.11 -28.21
CA ASN A 88 -24.94 24.74 -27.52
C ASN A 88 -25.24 23.24 -27.66
N ALA A 89 -25.55 22.57 -26.53
CA ALA A 89 -25.89 21.15 -26.51
C ALA A 89 -27.08 20.81 -27.43
N ASN A 90 -28.03 21.75 -27.60
CA ASN A 90 -29.11 21.63 -28.57
C ASN A 90 -28.60 21.66 -30.01
N THR A 91 -27.62 22.50 -30.35
CA THR A 91 -26.98 22.53 -31.68
C THR A 91 -26.20 21.24 -31.97
N ILE A 92 -25.53 20.67 -30.96
CA ILE A 92 -24.85 19.37 -31.08
C ILE A 92 -25.86 18.25 -31.32
N ARG A 93 -26.93 18.22 -30.53
CA ARG A 93 -28.01 17.23 -30.63
C ARG A 93 -28.77 17.35 -31.95
N ASP A 94 -29.16 18.56 -32.35
CA ASP A 94 -29.86 18.85 -33.60
C ASP A 94 -28.98 18.55 -34.82
N PHE A 95 -27.66 18.72 -34.72
CA PHE A 95 -26.73 18.35 -35.78
C PHE A 95 -26.54 16.83 -35.89
N ILE A 96 -26.37 16.13 -34.77
CA ILE A 96 -26.28 14.66 -34.75
C ILE A 96 -27.62 14.05 -35.20
N GLU A 97 -28.75 14.52 -34.68
CA GLU A 97 -30.07 14.08 -35.11
C GLU A 97 -30.38 14.50 -36.56
N GLY A 98 -29.92 15.67 -37.01
CA GLY A 98 -30.07 16.16 -38.39
C GLY A 98 -29.25 15.34 -39.39
N THR A 99 -28.02 14.97 -39.05
CA THR A 99 -27.19 14.05 -39.85
C THR A 99 -27.77 12.64 -39.89
N PHE A 100 -28.35 12.16 -38.77
CA PHE A 100 -29.12 10.91 -38.75
C PHE A 100 -30.41 10.96 -39.59
N LYS A 101 -31.08 12.12 -39.68
CA LYS A 101 -32.35 12.29 -40.43
C LYS A 101 -32.14 12.54 -41.93
N LEU A 102 -31.07 13.21 -42.34
CA LEU A 102 -30.82 13.60 -43.73
C LEU A 102 -30.25 12.48 -44.62
N PHE A 103 -29.58 11.46 -44.05
CA PHE A 103 -28.81 10.49 -44.84
C PHE A 103 -29.12 9.01 -44.55
N GLY A 104 -30.26 8.70 -43.92
CA GLY A 104 -30.59 7.33 -43.55
C GLY A 104 -29.56 6.75 -42.58
N LYS A 105 -29.59 5.43 -42.35
CA LYS A 105 -28.82 4.73 -41.30
C LYS A 105 -27.28 4.93 -41.31
N ASN A 106 -26.70 5.63 -42.29
CA ASN A 106 -25.27 5.89 -42.38
C ASN A 106 -24.97 7.36 -42.11
N ILE A 107 -24.40 7.63 -40.94
CA ILE A 107 -23.78 8.92 -40.63
C ILE A 107 -22.63 9.13 -41.62
N ASP A 108 -22.64 10.28 -42.31
CA ASP A 108 -21.50 10.73 -43.10
C ASP A 108 -20.35 11.11 -42.16
N MET A 109 -19.42 10.17 -42.00
CA MET A 109 -18.26 10.31 -41.13
C MET A 109 -17.29 11.36 -41.66
N ASP A 110 -17.23 11.59 -42.96
CA ASP A 110 -16.39 12.65 -43.54
C ASP A 110 -16.89 14.03 -43.11
N LEU A 111 -18.21 14.21 -43.01
CA LEU A 111 -18.80 15.42 -42.43
C LEU A 111 -18.47 15.59 -40.95
N LEU A 112 -18.48 14.52 -40.15
CA LEU A 112 -18.10 14.58 -38.73
C LEU A 112 -16.59 14.88 -38.54
N PHE A 113 -15.73 14.20 -39.29
CA PHE A 113 -14.28 14.44 -39.26
C PHE A 113 -13.89 15.84 -39.75
N LYS A 114 -14.72 16.48 -40.57
CA LYS A 114 -14.55 17.89 -40.95
C LYS A 114 -14.80 18.86 -39.79
N PHE A 115 -15.40 18.46 -38.66
CA PHE A 115 -15.47 19.32 -37.47
C PHE A 115 -14.17 19.33 -36.67
N LEU A 116 -13.42 18.24 -36.72
CA LEU A 116 -12.07 18.12 -36.16
C LEU A 116 -11.04 18.79 -37.07
N LYS A 117 -11.32 19.98 -37.62
CA LYS A 117 -10.34 20.68 -38.46
C LYS A 117 -9.09 20.97 -37.66
N LYS A 118 -7.94 20.87 -38.33
CA LYS A 118 -6.63 21.14 -37.75
C LYS A 118 -6.56 22.47 -36.99
N GLU A 119 -7.10 23.53 -37.57
CA GLU A 119 -7.17 24.87 -36.96
C GLU A 119 -7.86 24.90 -35.57
N HIS A 120 -8.79 23.98 -35.32
CA HIS A 120 -9.49 23.86 -34.04
C HIS A 120 -8.86 22.85 -33.08
N MET A 121 -8.01 21.96 -33.58
CA MET A 121 -7.48 20.79 -32.86
C MET A 121 -5.98 20.88 -32.56
N ASN A 122 -5.28 21.88 -33.10
CA ASN A 122 -3.82 22.07 -32.97
C ASN A 122 -3.30 22.18 -31.53
N ASN A 123 -4.18 22.41 -30.55
CA ASN A 123 -3.86 22.46 -29.12
C ASN A 123 -4.67 21.42 -28.32
N THR A 124 -4.99 20.29 -28.96
CA THR A 124 -5.77 19.20 -28.37
C THR A 124 -4.90 17.94 -28.23
N ILE A 125 -5.10 17.24 -27.11
CA ILE A 125 -4.54 15.91 -26.88
C ILE A 125 -5.66 14.89 -26.74
N VAL A 126 -5.60 13.83 -27.54
CA VAL A 126 -6.60 12.76 -27.54
C VAL A 126 -6.04 11.56 -26.79
N CYS A 127 -6.69 11.15 -25.71
CA CYS A 127 -6.40 9.87 -25.06
C CYS A 127 -7.34 8.79 -25.57
N ILE A 128 -6.77 7.70 -26.06
CA ILE A 128 -7.45 6.48 -26.45
C ILE A 128 -7.08 5.39 -25.45
N ASP A 129 -8.03 5.00 -24.61
CA ASP A 129 -7.84 4.06 -23.49
C ASP A 129 -8.43 2.68 -23.79
N ASP A 130 -8.05 1.69 -22.97
CA ASP A 130 -8.47 0.29 -23.07
C ASP A 130 -8.23 -0.34 -24.46
N PHE A 131 -7.12 -0.02 -25.13
CA PHE A 131 -6.83 -0.52 -26.48
C PHE A 131 -6.78 -2.06 -26.54
N GLU A 132 -6.35 -2.72 -25.46
CA GLU A 132 -6.37 -4.18 -25.33
C GLU A 132 -7.76 -4.80 -25.35
N ARG A 133 -8.81 -4.00 -25.17
CA ARG A 133 -10.21 -4.45 -25.18
C ARG A 133 -10.92 -4.17 -26.50
N LEU A 134 -10.14 -4.03 -27.58
CA LEU A 134 -10.64 -3.93 -28.94
C LEU A 134 -11.60 -5.08 -29.26
N SER A 135 -12.81 -4.73 -29.71
CA SER A 135 -13.79 -5.70 -30.19
C SER A 135 -13.26 -6.47 -31.40
N ASP A 136 -13.60 -7.76 -31.52
CA ASP A 136 -13.26 -8.59 -32.69
C ASP A 136 -13.83 -8.04 -34.01
N LYS A 137 -14.77 -7.09 -33.94
CA LYS A 137 -15.37 -6.39 -35.10
C LYS A 137 -14.51 -5.23 -35.62
N ILE A 138 -13.51 -4.79 -34.86
CA ILE A 138 -12.65 -3.66 -35.19
C ILE A 138 -11.24 -4.20 -35.45
N LEU A 139 -10.65 -3.85 -36.59
CA LEU A 139 -9.26 -4.21 -36.85
C LEU A 139 -8.35 -3.26 -36.08
N ALA A 140 -7.28 -3.78 -35.48
CA ALA A 140 -6.30 -2.94 -34.81
C ALA A 140 -5.69 -1.89 -35.77
N GLN A 141 -5.60 -2.24 -37.05
CA GLN A 141 -5.14 -1.35 -38.12
C GLN A 141 -6.01 -0.10 -38.26
N ASP A 142 -7.32 -0.23 -38.09
CA ASP A 142 -8.26 0.89 -38.28
C ASP A 142 -8.01 1.94 -37.18
N ILE A 143 -7.85 1.50 -35.93
CA ILE A 143 -7.54 2.38 -34.81
C ILE A 143 -6.14 3.01 -34.94
N LEU A 144 -5.15 2.25 -35.39
CA LEU A 144 -3.80 2.78 -35.66
C LEU A 144 -3.81 3.79 -36.81
N GLY A 145 -4.66 3.58 -37.81
CA GLY A 145 -4.95 4.53 -38.88
C GLY A 145 -5.55 5.82 -38.34
N LEU A 146 -6.58 5.71 -37.48
CA LEU A 146 -7.19 6.86 -36.81
C LEU A 146 -6.18 7.65 -35.97
N ILE A 147 -5.30 6.98 -35.23
CA ILE A 147 -4.23 7.64 -34.45
C ILE A 147 -3.31 8.45 -35.39
N SER A 148 -2.94 7.87 -36.53
CA SER A 148 -2.09 8.53 -37.52
C SER A 148 -2.81 9.73 -38.16
N GLU A 149 -4.09 9.59 -38.49
CA GLU A 149 -4.93 10.67 -39.03
C GLU A 149 -5.04 11.86 -38.05
N LEU A 150 -5.28 11.56 -36.77
CA LEU A 150 -5.35 12.58 -35.71
C LEU A 150 -4.03 13.36 -35.57
N LYS A 151 -2.89 12.66 -35.61
CA LYS A 151 -1.56 13.26 -35.51
C LYS A 151 -1.22 14.09 -36.74
N GLU A 152 -1.16 13.45 -37.91
CA GLU A 152 -0.58 14.03 -39.12
C GLU A 152 -1.51 15.07 -39.76
N ASN A 153 -2.82 14.75 -39.83
CA ASN A 153 -3.78 15.56 -40.57
C ASN A 153 -4.59 16.49 -39.67
N LYS A 154 -4.86 16.12 -38.41
CA LYS A 154 -5.63 16.98 -37.48
C LYS A 154 -4.76 17.78 -36.52
N GLY A 155 -3.46 17.52 -36.45
CA GLY A 155 -2.55 18.28 -35.58
C GLY A 155 -2.72 17.96 -34.09
N CYS A 156 -3.39 16.87 -33.74
CA CYS A 156 -3.59 16.45 -32.35
C CYS A 156 -2.39 15.67 -31.85
N SER A 157 -1.96 15.92 -30.62
CA SER A 157 -1.18 14.89 -29.93
C SER A 157 -2.08 13.75 -29.49
N VAL A 158 -1.57 12.53 -29.43
CA VAL A 158 -2.36 11.34 -29.07
C VAL A 158 -1.65 10.54 -27.99
N VAL A 159 -2.39 10.12 -26.97
CA VAL A 159 -1.94 9.19 -25.94
C VAL A 159 -2.75 7.91 -26.06
N VAL A 160 -2.07 6.77 -26.12
CA VAL A 160 -2.72 5.45 -26.14
C VAL A 160 -2.37 4.72 -24.86
N ILE A 161 -3.39 4.31 -24.10
CA ILE A 161 -3.22 3.54 -22.88
C ILE A 161 -3.60 2.10 -23.16
N TYR A 162 -2.71 1.17 -22.81
CA TYR A 162 -2.96 -0.24 -23.06
C TYR A 162 -2.26 -1.17 -22.07
N ASN A 163 -2.64 -2.46 -22.13
CA ASN A 163 -1.94 -3.54 -21.45
C ASN A 163 -1.46 -4.57 -22.48
N GLU A 164 -0.17 -4.55 -22.80
CA GLU A 164 0.43 -5.45 -23.79
C GLU A 164 0.29 -6.93 -23.41
N ASP A 165 0.34 -7.26 -22.12
CA ASP A 165 0.14 -8.64 -21.66
C ASP A 165 -1.26 -9.14 -21.96
N GLU A 166 -2.26 -8.26 -22.01
CA GLU A 166 -3.68 -8.61 -22.24
C GLU A 166 -4.10 -8.37 -23.68
N LEU A 167 -3.25 -7.73 -24.49
CA LEU A 167 -3.50 -7.52 -25.91
C LEU A 167 -3.74 -8.85 -26.60
N PHE A 168 -4.98 -9.03 -27.04
CA PHE A 168 -5.39 -10.15 -27.89
C PHE A 168 -5.17 -11.53 -27.24
N LYS A 169 -5.19 -11.61 -25.90
CA LYS A 169 -5.19 -12.90 -25.18
C LYS A 169 -6.42 -13.75 -25.56
N GLU A 170 -6.21 -15.07 -25.59
CA GLU A 170 -7.27 -16.04 -25.83
C GLU A 170 -8.19 -16.11 -24.60
N ASP A 171 -9.49 -15.88 -24.78
CA ASP A 171 -10.48 -16.15 -23.73
C ASP A 171 -10.72 -17.66 -23.73
N ASN A 172 -10.27 -18.36 -22.67
CA ASN A 172 -10.44 -19.81 -22.53
C ASN A 172 -11.90 -20.25 -22.30
N SER A 173 -12.89 -19.35 -22.41
CA SER A 173 -14.21 -19.55 -21.83
C SER A 173 -15.29 -20.13 -22.74
N ASN A 174 -15.11 -20.28 -24.07
CA ASN A 174 -16.17 -20.86 -24.92
C ASN A 174 -15.61 -21.62 -26.13
N GLN A 175 -15.67 -22.97 -26.11
CA GLN A 175 -14.99 -23.81 -27.10
C GLN A 175 -15.59 -23.85 -28.52
N GLU A 176 -16.83 -23.40 -28.74
CA GLU A 176 -17.55 -23.70 -29.99
C GLU A 176 -17.56 -22.58 -31.05
N ASN A 177 -17.17 -21.33 -30.73
CA ASN A 177 -17.05 -20.22 -31.71
C ASN A 177 -15.59 -19.85 -32.06
N ASN A 178 -14.63 -20.72 -31.74
CA ASN A 178 -13.24 -20.35 -31.50
C ASN A 178 -12.38 -19.99 -32.73
N ASN A 179 -12.61 -20.55 -33.91
CA ASN A 179 -11.59 -20.45 -34.97
C ASN A 179 -11.51 -19.06 -35.64
N LYS A 180 -12.65 -18.40 -35.89
CA LYS A 180 -12.66 -17.06 -36.53
C LYS A 180 -12.16 -15.97 -35.59
N ASN A 181 -12.61 -15.98 -34.33
CA ASN A 181 -12.21 -14.98 -33.34
C ASN A 181 -10.72 -15.15 -32.97
N LYS A 182 -10.23 -16.38 -32.83
CA LYS A 182 -8.80 -16.67 -32.60
C LYS A 182 -7.91 -16.20 -33.75
N LEU A 183 -8.33 -16.43 -34.99
CA LEU A 183 -7.61 -15.95 -36.17
C LEU A 183 -7.58 -14.42 -36.23
N GLN A 184 -8.70 -13.76 -35.91
CA GLN A 184 -8.81 -12.30 -35.91
C GLN A 184 -7.98 -11.65 -34.80
N LYS A 185 -7.99 -12.20 -33.57
CA LYS A 185 -7.13 -11.74 -32.46
C LYS A 185 -5.64 -11.90 -32.81
N THR A 186 -5.25 -13.04 -33.40
CA THR A 186 -3.87 -13.29 -33.83
C THR A 186 -3.43 -12.31 -34.93
N LYS A 187 -4.32 -12.02 -35.89
CA LYS A 187 -4.11 -11.02 -36.93
C LYS A 187 -3.95 -9.62 -36.33
N ASN A 188 -4.81 -9.22 -35.39
CA ASN A 188 -4.72 -7.93 -34.72
C ASN A 188 -3.41 -7.79 -33.92
N LYS A 189 -2.95 -8.85 -33.24
CA LYS A 189 -1.63 -8.87 -32.57
C LYS A 189 -0.49 -8.64 -33.55
N ALA A 190 -0.46 -9.38 -34.66
CA ALA A 190 0.58 -9.24 -35.68
C ALA A 190 0.57 -7.85 -36.34
N ILE A 191 -0.61 -7.28 -36.57
CA ILE A 191 -0.77 -5.91 -37.06
C ILE A 191 -0.20 -4.92 -36.03
N PHE A 192 -0.62 -5.01 -34.77
CA PHE A 192 -0.16 -4.10 -33.73
C PHE A 192 1.37 -4.13 -33.60
N GLU A 193 1.98 -5.30 -33.50
CA GLU A 193 3.44 -5.46 -33.44
C GLU A 193 4.16 -4.85 -34.65
N LYS A 194 3.59 -5.02 -35.85
CA LYS A 194 4.16 -4.48 -37.09
C LYS A 194 4.13 -2.96 -37.16
N TYR A 195 3.09 -2.33 -36.62
CA TYR A 195 2.84 -0.90 -36.80
C TYR A 195 3.12 -0.06 -35.56
N LYS A 196 3.23 -0.64 -34.35
CA LYS A 196 3.41 0.10 -33.10
C LYS A 196 4.63 1.03 -33.13
N GLU A 197 5.76 0.57 -33.66
CA GLU A 197 6.99 1.38 -33.79
C GLU A 197 6.81 2.58 -34.72
N LYS A 198 5.98 2.44 -35.76
CA LYS A 198 5.73 3.51 -36.74
C LYS A 198 4.69 4.52 -36.28
N VAL A 199 3.76 4.08 -35.43
CA VAL A 199 2.62 4.89 -34.99
C VAL A 199 2.95 5.65 -33.70
N PHE A 200 3.75 5.08 -32.80
CA PHE A 200 4.09 5.68 -31.51
C PHE A 200 5.49 6.30 -31.53
N ASP A 201 5.57 7.62 -31.36
CA ASP A 201 6.84 8.34 -31.24
C ASP A 201 7.56 8.00 -29.92
N PHE A 202 6.78 7.85 -28.84
CA PHE A 202 7.28 7.52 -27.51
C PHE A 202 6.49 6.37 -26.91
N GLN A 203 7.18 5.47 -26.20
CA GLN A 203 6.57 4.33 -25.50
C GLN A 203 7.08 4.29 -24.06
N ILE A 204 6.15 4.28 -23.10
CA ILE A 204 6.43 4.32 -21.66
C ILE A 204 5.86 3.07 -21.01
N GLN A 205 6.70 2.37 -20.24
CA GLN A 205 6.24 1.31 -19.35
C GLN A 205 5.91 1.89 -17.98
N PHE A 206 4.62 2.06 -17.74
CA PHE A 206 4.09 2.51 -16.46
C PHE A 206 4.01 1.32 -15.51
N ALA A 207 4.79 1.36 -14.44
CA ALA A 207 4.82 0.32 -13.42
C ALA A 207 5.14 0.94 -12.05
N PRO A 208 4.20 1.72 -11.47
CA PRO A 208 4.40 2.30 -10.16
C PRO A 208 4.64 1.20 -9.11
N PRO A 209 5.63 1.36 -8.23
CA PRO A 209 5.89 0.40 -7.17
C PRO A 209 4.70 0.35 -6.20
N PRO A 210 4.50 -0.78 -5.50
CA PRO A 210 3.43 -0.95 -4.53
C PRO A 210 3.26 0.23 -3.58
N ILE A 211 4.35 0.77 -3.00
CA ILE A 211 4.31 1.89 -2.06
C ILE A 211 3.59 3.13 -2.60
N GLU A 212 3.77 3.48 -3.88
CA GLU A 212 3.07 4.61 -4.51
C GLU A 212 1.58 4.35 -4.63
N GLN A 213 1.18 3.10 -4.85
CA GLN A 213 -0.22 2.72 -4.95
C GLN A 213 -0.95 2.88 -3.61
N PHE A 214 -0.26 2.67 -2.48
CA PHE A 214 -0.83 2.92 -1.16
C PHE A 214 -1.11 4.41 -0.92
N TYR A 215 -0.23 5.31 -1.37
CA TYR A 215 -0.44 6.76 -1.20
C TYR A 215 -1.68 7.31 -1.92
N ILE A 216 -2.17 6.60 -2.94
CA ILE A 216 -3.44 6.91 -3.60
C ILE A 216 -4.63 6.63 -2.69
N PHE A 217 -4.56 5.58 -1.87
CA PHE A 217 -5.66 5.06 -1.07
C PHE A 217 -5.61 5.41 0.42
N THR A 218 -4.46 5.83 0.96
CA THR A 218 -4.37 6.25 2.35
C THR A 218 -5.30 7.45 2.58
N PRO A 219 -6.22 7.39 3.57
CA PRO A 219 -7.04 8.52 3.99
C PRO A 219 -6.18 9.76 4.17
N ASN A 220 -6.73 10.96 3.95
CA ASN A 220 -6.03 12.22 4.21
C ASN A 220 -5.44 12.32 5.64
N ASN A 221 -5.91 11.50 6.58
CA ASN A 221 -5.39 11.38 7.95
C ASN A 221 -4.23 10.37 8.12
N LEU A 222 -4.02 9.43 7.18
CA LEU A 222 -2.83 8.58 7.12
C LEU A 222 -1.74 9.17 6.21
N ARG A 223 -1.97 10.38 5.66
CA ARG A 223 -1.01 11.10 4.81
C ARG A 223 0.03 11.91 5.58
N VAL A 224 -0.03 11.91 6.92
CA VAL A 224 0.85 12.74 7.74
C VAL A 224 1.77 11.82 8.55
N ASN A 225 3.06 11.89 8.20
CA ASN A 225 4.19 11.26 8.86
C ASN A 225 4.27 9.72 8.82
N PHE A 226 4.73 9.21 7.67
CA PHE A 226 5.59 8.01 7.69
C PHE A 226 6.85 8.23 8.57
N ASP A 227 7.24 9.50 8.79
CA ASP A 227 8.33 9.89 9.70
C ASP A 227 8.00 9.75 11.20
N ALA A 228 6.73 9.62 11.59
CA ALA A 228 6.39 9.42 13.02
C ALA A 228 6.86 8.05 13.52
N TYR A 229 7.11 7.09 12.63
CA TYR A 229 7.56 5.75 13.00
C TYR A 229 8.61 5.24 12.01
N LYS A 230 9.83 5.76 12.14
CA LYS A 230 11.04 5.32 11.41
C LYS A 230 11.26 3.79 11.43
N TYR A 231 10.62 3.07 12.36
CA TYR A 231 10.76 1.63 12.61
C TYR A 231 9.52 0.80 12.23
N PHE A 232 8.49 1.43 11.66
CA PHE A 232 7.26 0.73 11.24
C PHE A 232 7.47 -0.29 10.10
N PRO A 233 8.39 -0.05 9.13
CA PRO A 233 8.84 -1.10 8.24
C PRO A 233 9.31 -2.34 8.98
N ASP A 234 9.79 -2.25 10.22
CA ASP A 234 10.29 -3.40 10.97
C ASP A 234 9.16 -4.19 11.68
N ILE A 235 7.97 -3.61 11.91
CA ILE A 235 6.87 -4.26 12.67
C ILE A 235 6.09 -5.29 11.84
N ILE A 236 5.89 -5.03 10.55
CA ILE A 236 5.10 -5.91 9.67
C ILE A 236 5.87 -6.25 8.39
N ASN A 237 7.16 -5.88 8.34
CA ASN A 237 8.00 -5.92 7.15
C ASN A 237 7.26 -5.49 5.89
N ILE A 238 6.49 -4.40 5.98
CA ILE A 238 5.65 -3.97 4.84
C ILE A 238 6.52 -3.78 3.61
N ASN A 239 7.75 -3.31 3.76
CA ASN A 239 8.71 -3.24 2.65
C ASN A 239 9.01 -4.60 2.04
N GLN A 240 9.27 -5.66 2.83
CA GLN A 240 9.41 -7.03 2.30
C GLN A 240 8.09 -7.55 1.71
N LEU A 241 6.93 -7.29 2.33
CA LEU A 241 5.62 -7.67 1.76
C LEU A 241 5.44 -7.02 0.37
N LEU A 242 5.75 -5.73 0.26
CA LEU A 242 5.71 -4.95 -0.97
C LEU A 242 6.77 -5.42 -1.98
N GLN A 243 7.97 -5.82 -1.54
CA GLN A 243 9.00 -6.36 -2.42
C GLN A 243 8.62 -7.73 -3.00
N THR A 244 7.91 -8.57 -2.24
CA THR A 244 7.38 -9.85 -2.74
C THR A 244 6.23 -9.68 -3.74
N HIS A 245 5.68 -8.48 -3.88
CA HIS A 245 4.62 -8.15 -4.81
C HIS A 245 5.13 -7.17 -5.87
N HIS A 246 5.50 -7.68 -7.05
CA HIS A 246 6.06 -6.86 -8.13
C HIS A 246 5.13 -5.71 -8.61
N PHE A 247 3.82 -5.78 -8.34
CA PHE A 247 2.86 -4.71 -8.63
C PHE A 247 1.59 -4.88 -7.78
N THR A 248 0.92 -3.78 -7.45
CA THR A 248 -0.35 -3.81 -6.70
C THR A 248 -1.50 -3.27 -7.55
N ASN A 249 -2.56 -4.06 -7.67
CA ASN A 249 -3.79 -3.67 -8.33
C ASN A 249 -4.61 -2.75 -7.41
N LEU A 250 -4.88 -1.52 -7.86
CA LEU A 250 -5.66 -0.51 -7.14
C LEU A 250 -7.08 -0.98 -6.76
N ARG A 251 -7.68 -1.87 -7.56
CA ARG A 251 -9.00 -2.44 -7.22
C ARG A 251 -8.90 -3.37 -6.02
N GLU A 252 -7.81 -4.14 -5.93
CA GLU A 252 -7.55 -4.99 -4.76
C GLU A 252 -7.25 -4.14 -3.53
N LEU A 253 -6.46 -3.05 -3.67
CA LEU A 253 -6.27 -2.09 -2.58
C LEU A 253 -7.58 -1.44 -2.12
N ASN A 254 -8.49 -1.13 -3.04
CA ASN A 254 -9.80 -0.61 -2.67
C ASN A 254 -10.62 -1.63 -1.85
N ARG A 255 -10.50 -2.93 -2.16
CA ARG A 255 -11.11 -4.01 -1.38
C ARG A 255 -10.47 -4.12 0.01
N VAL A 256 -9.15 -4.08 0.10
CA VAL A 256 -8.43 -4.01 1.39
C VAL A 256 -8.94 -2.83 2.22
N ASN A 257 -9.01 -1.64 1.62
CA ASN A 257 -9.49 -0.44 2.30
C ASN A 257 -10.93 -0.59 2.79
N TYR A 258 -11.82 -1.16 1.97
CA TYR A 258 -13.20 -1.42 2.37
C TYR A 258 -13.29 -2.33 3.61
N ILE A 259 -12.54 -3.43 3.60
CA ILE A 259 -12.48 -4.37 4.73
C ILE A 259 -11.88 -3.70 5.97
N TYR A 260 -10.80 -2.93 5.78
CA TYR A 260 -10.19 -2.16 6.85
C TYR A 260 -11.19 -1.19 7.50
N GLN A 261 -12.03 -0.49 6.73
CA GLN A 261 -13.05 0.39 7.30
C GLN A 261 -14.07 -0.36 8.17
N ILE A 262 -14.43 -1.59 7.80
CA ILE A 262 -15.32 -2.45 8.59
C ILE A 262 -14.63 -2.86 9.89
N LEU A 263 -13.37 -3.32 9.83
CA LEU A 263 -12.60 -3.64 11.03
C LEU A 263 -12.43 -2.43 11.93
N LEU A 264 -12.05 -1.29 11.36
CA LEU A 264 -11.90 -0.04 12.08
C LEU A 264 -13.18 0.31 12.83
N LYS A 265 -14.35 0.20 12.20
CA LYS A 265 -15.63 0.46 12.87
C LYS A 265 -15.86 -0.44 14.08
N ASN A 266 -15.55 -1.73 13.99
CA ASN A 266 -15.85 -2.70 15.06
C ASN A 266 -14.80 -2.68 16.18
N PHE A 267 -13.55 -2.42 15.83
CA PHE A 267 -12.42 -2.39 16.77
C PHE A 267 -12.08 -0.99 17.28
N SER A 268 -12.71 0.07 16.77
CA SER A 268 -12.51 1.43 17.29
C SER A 268 -12.86 1.53 18.78
N LEU A 269 -12.13 2.43 19.44
CA LEU A 269 -12.39 2.81 20.82
C LEU A 269 -13.40 3.96 20.84
N GLU A 270 -14.21 4.03 21.90
CA GLU A 270 -15.12 5.17 22.10
C GLU A 270 -14.33 6.47 22.30
N ASN A 271 -13.23 6.41 23.05
CA ASN A 271 -12.32 7.51 23.29
C ASN A 271 -10.86 7.02 23.18
N TYR A 272 -10.08 7.68 22.33
CA TYR A 272 -8.64 7.44 22.23
C TYR A 272 -7.88 8.32 23.23
N PRO A 273 -6.82 7.81 23.90
CA PRO A 273 -6.02 8.59 24.86
C PRO A 273 -5.35 9.84 24.25
N SER A 274 -4.94 9.79 22.99
CA SER A 274 -4.31 10.91 22.28
C SER A 274 -4.45 10.74 20.76
N LYS A 275 -4.14 11.80 20.00
CA LYS A 275 -4.13 11.72 18.53
C LYS A 275 -3.04 10.78 18.00
N GLU A 276 -1.89 10.77 18.67
CA GLU A 276 -0.79 9.86 18.37
C GLU A 276 -1.20 8.40 18.60
N PHE A 277 -1.86 8.12 19.72
CA PHE A 277 -2.40 6.80 20.02
C PHE A 277 -3.42 6.34 18.97
N GLU A 278 -4.42 7.19 18.68
CA GLU A 278 -5.43 6.90 17.65
C GLU A 278 -4.77 6.53 16.32
N THR A 279 -3.72 7.28 15.97
CA THR A 279 -2.96 7.09 14.74
C THR A 279 -2.32 5.69 14.72
N ILE A 280 -1.51 5.33 15.71
CA ILE A 280 -0.87 3.99 15.77
C ILE A 280 -1.91 2.87 15.82
N TYR A 281 -2.96 3.03 16.63
CA TYR A 281 -4.03 2.05 16.78
C TYR A 281 -4.68 1.71 15.44
N ASN A 282 -5.09 2.76 14.70
CA ASN A 282 -5.70 2.61 13.39
C ASN A 282 -4.70 2.01 12.39
N TYR A 283 -3.43 2.40 12.46
CA TYR A 283 -2.39 1.86 11.58
C TYR A 283 -2.12 0.38 11.77
N LEU A 284 -2.17 -0.19 12.98
CA LEU A 284 -1.90 -1.61 13.20
C LEU A 284 -2.90 -2.53 12.46
N LEU A 285 -4.15 -2.11 12.31
CA LEU A 285 -5.20 -2.90 11.65
C LEU A 285 -5.00 -3.01 10.12
N TYR A 286 -4.40 -2.00 9.49
CA TYR A 286 -4.35 -1.92 8.03
C TYR A 286 -3.37 -2.94 7.39
N PRO A 287 -2.11 -3.09 7.84
CA PRO A 287 -1.21 -4.11 7.31
C PRO A 287 -1.67 -5.54 7.59
N ILE A 288 -2.36 -5.80 8.71
CA ILE A 288 -2.99 -7.11 8.99
C ILE A 288 -4.03 -7.42 7.91
N THR A 289 -4.89 -6.43 7.59
CA THR A 289 -5.89 -6.54 6.53
C THR A 289 -5.23 -6.77 5.16
N TYR A 290 -4.14 -6.06 4.88
CA TYR A 290 -3.40 -6.17 3.63
C TYR A 290 -2.76 -7.56 3.47
N ALA A 291 -2.02 -8.02 4.48
CA ALA A 291 -1.30 -9.29 4.43
C ALA A 291 -2.27 -10.47 4.22
N TYR A 292 -3.46 -10.39 4.82
CA TYR A 292 -4.52 -11.36 4.61
C TYR A 292 -5.08 -11.34 3.17
N HIS A 293 -5.49 -10.16 2.68
CA HIS A 293 -6.16 -10.03 1.38
C HIS A 293 -5.33 -10.60 0.23
N PHE A 294 -4.01 -10.40 0.28
CA PHE A 294 -3.10 -10.89 -0.76
C PHE A 294 -2.63 -12.33 -0.54
N GLY A 295 -3.18 -13.03 0.46
CA GLY A 295 -2.92 -14.45 0.68
C GLY A 295 -1.44 -14.74 0.89
N LEU A 296 -0.71 -13.81 1.52
CA LEU A 296 0.68 -14.04 1.88
C LEU A 296 0.73 -15.33 2.70
N LYS A 297 1.55 -16.29 2.26
CA LYS A 297 1.52 -17.68 2.69
C LYS A 297 1.52 -17.82 4.21
N GLU A 298 1.04 -18.96 4.70
CA GLU A 298 1.25 -19.37 6.09
C GLU A 298 2.71 -19.16 6.53
N GLU A 299 3.70 -19.25 5.64
CA GLU A 299 5.13 -18.95 5.88
C GLU A 299 5.44 -17.55 6.47
N TYR A 300 4.60 -16.53 6.25
CA TYR A 300 4.71 -15.23 6.93
C TYR A 300 4.20 -15.28 8.38
N PHE A 301 3.60 -16.40 8.75
CA PHE A 301 2.83 -16.65 9.97
C PHE A 301 3.17 -18.03 10.62
N ASP A 302 4.07 -18.82 10.03
CA ASP A 302 4.37 -20.22 10.35
C ASP A 302 5.73 -20.28 11.05
N GLU A 303 5.71 -20.78 12.29
CA GLU A 303 6.84 -20.86 13.19
C GLU A 303 7.98 -21.76 12.64
N ASN A 304 7.70 -22.61 11.64
CA ASN A 304 8.59 -23.71 11.25
C ASN A 304 9.54 -23.42 10.07
N ASN A 305 9.35 -22.33 9.31
CA ASN A 305 10.16 -21.99 8.13
C ASN A 305 10.91 -20.65 8.27
N ILE A 306 11.11 -20.22 9.51
CA ILE A 306 11.73 -18.95 9.83
C ILE A 306 13.25 -19.11 9.83
N ASN A 307 13.92 -18.44 8.91
CA ASN A 307 15.34 -18.18 9.02
C ASN A 307 15.55 -17.31 10.27
N ILE A 308 15.99 -17.94 11.36
CA ILE A 308 16.02 -17.44 12.76
C ILE A 308 16.68 -16.05 12.86
N THR A 309 17.55 -15.69 11.93
CA THR A 309 18.26 -14.41 11.86
C THR A 309 17.39 -13.21 11.47
N VAL A 310 16.29 -13.41 10.72
CA VAL A 310 15.42 -12.30 10.24
C VAL A 310 14.32 -11.95 11.24
N ILE A 311 14.01 -12.87 12.16
CA ILE A 311 12.88 -12.74 13.09
C ILE A 311 13.30 -12.39 14.51
N ALA A 312 14.59 -12.50 14.88
CA ALA A 312 15.08 -11.98 16.15
C ALA A 312 14.76 -10.48 16.38
N ASP A 313 14.43 -9.73 15.32
CA ASP A 313 14.06 -8.32 15.37
C ASP A 313 12.54 -8.04 15.52
N LEU A 314 11.69 -9.07 15.59
CA LEU A 314 10.22 -8.95 15.71
C LEU A 314 9.60 -9.70 16.90
N ILE A 315 10.41 -10.22 17.82
CA ILE A 315 9.96 -10.99 18.98
C ILE A 315 9.98 -10.06 20.19
N SER A 316 8.87 -9.63 20.78
CA SER A 316 7.73 -10.49 21.06
C SER A 316 6.54 -9.73 21.61
N PRO A 317 5.35 -10.12 21.15
CA PRO A 317 4.34 -10.58 22.10
C PRO A 317 3.76 -11.93 21.71
N HIS A 318 3.93 -12.93 22.59
CA HIS A 318 3.51 -14.32 22.47
C HIS A 318 3.06 -14.71 21.05
N THR A 319 3.94 -15.32 20.25
CA THR A 319 3.62 -15.73 18.88
C THR A 319 2.29 -16.46 18.82
N SER A 320 1.91 -17.29 19.79
CA SER A 320 0.57 -17.90 19.80
C SER A 320 -0.62 -16.93 20.07
N ILE A 321 -0.49 -15.86 20.87
CA ILE A 321 -1.58 -14.90 21.14
C ILE A 321 -1.69 -13.88 20.02
N TYR A 322 -0.56 -13.37 19.52
CA TYR A 322 -0.55 -12.60 18.28
C TYR A 322 -1.08 -13.47 17.14
N ASN A 323 -0.65 -14.73 17.01
CA ASN A 323 -1.24 -15.69 16.08
C ASN A 323 -2.71 -15.98 16.39
N ASN A 324 -3.22 -15.87 17.62
CA ASN A 324 -4.64 -16.10 17.90
C ASN A 324 -5.48 -14.87 17.54
N LEU A 325 -5.03 -13.66 17.88
CA LEU A 325 -5.62 -12.42 17.38
C LEU A 325 -5.59 -12.42 15.86
N LEU A 326 -4.44 -12.74 15.27
CA LEU A 326 -4.24 -12.85 13.84
C LEU A 326 -5.15 -13.94 13.30
N LYS A 327 -5.07 -15.20 13.71
CA LYS A 327 -5.98 -16.31 13.28
C LYS A 327 -7.44 -15.94 13.38
N ILE A 328 -7.86 -15.22 14.41
CA ILE A 328 -9.26 -14.82 14.60
C ILE A 328 -9.61 -13.66 13.67
N LEU A 329 -8.78 -12.61 13.59
CA LEU A 329 -8.93 -11.56 12.59
C LEU A 329 -8.91 -12.14 11.18
N LEU A 330 -8.00 -13.06 10.86
CA LEU A 330 -7.86 -13.76 9.57
C LEU A 330 -9.08 -14.63 9.28
N PHE A 331 -9.61 -15.37 10.27
CA PHE A 331 -10.83 -16.16 10.13
C PHE A 331 -12.03 -15.26 9.81
N TYR A 332 -12.18 -14.15 10.52
CA TYR A 332 -13.25 -13.19 10.29
C TYR A 332 -13.11 -12.43 8.97
N LEU A 333 -11.89 -12.00 8.65
CA LEU A 333 -11.54 -11.41 7.37
C LEU A 333 -11.87 -12.37 6.22
N LYS A 334 -11.70 -13.68 6.41
CA LYS A 334 -12.08 -14.72 5.44
C LYS A 334 -13.57 -14.77 5.19
N GLU A 335 -14.36 -14.94 6.25
CA GLU A 335 -15.82 -15.03 6.12
C GLU A 335 -16.41 -13.77 5.48
N GLU A 336 -15.90 -12.60 5.86
CA GLU A 336 -16.30 -11.32 5.29
C GLU A 336 -15.90 -11.19 3.83
N PHE A 337 -14.69 -11.59 3.47
CA PHE A 337 -14.25 -11.57 2.08
C PHE A 337 -15.14 -12.48 1.22
N GLU A 338 -15.41 -13.69 1.69
CA GLU A 338 -16.33 -14.62 1.01
C GLU A 338 -17.75 -14.06 0.92
N PHE A 339 -18.25 -13.41 1.97
CA PHE A 339 -19.57 -12.77 1.98
C PHE A 339 -19.65 -11.61 1.00
N ILE A 340 -18.67 -10.71 1.02
CA ILE A 340 -18.57 -9.55 0.13
C ILE A 340 -18.50 -10.01 -1.33
N GLN A 341 -17.72 -11.07 -1.61
CA GLN A 341 -17.67 -11.69 -2.93
C GLN A 341 -19.04 -12.24 -3.36
N LYS A 342 -19.69 -13.04 -2.50
CA LYS A 342 -21.02 -13.63 -2.77
C LYS A 342 -22.10 -12.58 -2.97
N THR A 343 -22.00 -11.45 -2.28
CA THR A 343 -23.00 -10.36 -2.33
C THR A 343 -22.65 -9.26 -3.32
N SER A 344 -21.58 -9.39 -4.10
CA SER A 344 -21.12 -8.37 -5.05
C SER A 344 -21.00 -6.98 -4.42
N PHE A 345 -20.53 -6.91 -3.16
CA PHE A 345 -20.39 -5.65 -2.40
C PHE A 345 -21.70 -4.89 -2.10
N LEU A 346 -22.87 -5.48 -2.40
CA LEU A 346 -24.19 -4.89 -2.11
C LEU A 346 -24.70 -5.27 -0.71
N GLY A 347 -24.19 -6.36 -0.14
CA GLY A 347 -24.48 -6.75 1.24
C GLY A 347 -23.79 -5.80 2.21
N LYS A 348 -24.51 -5.39 3.27
CA LYS A 348 -23.88 -4.71 4.41
C LYS A 348 -23.29 -5.77 5.32
N PRO A 349 -21.96 -5.85 5.44
CA PRO A 349 -21.37 -6.84 6.30
C PRO A 349 -21.41 -6.35 7.76
N GLN A 350 -21.71 -7.25 8.68
CA GLN A 350 -21.71 -6.98 10.12
C GLN A 350 -20.98 -8.13 10.82
N LEU A 351 -19.71 -7.90 11.14
CA LEU A 351 -18.90 -8.83 11.95
C LEU A 351 -19.51 -9.05 13.34
N PHE A 352 -20.06 -7.99 13.95
CA PHE A 352 -20.72 -8.05 15.26
C PHE A 352 -21.94 -7.11 15.26
N PRO A 353 -23.16 -7.60 15.55
CA PRO A 353 -24.34 -6.75 15.72
C PRO A 353 -24.20 -5.78 16.91
N ASP A 354 -23.48 -6.22 17.96
CA ASP A 354 -23.03 -5.40 19.08
C ASP A 354 -21.54 -5.71 19.37
N PRO A 355 -20.59 -4.96 18.77
CA PRO A 355 -19.16 -5.16 19.00
C PRO A 355 -18.73 -4.84 20.44
N ASN A 356 -19.50 -4.03 21.17
CA ASN A 356 -19.16 -3.67 22.55
C ASN A 356 -19.62 -4.74 23.55
N GLY A 357 -20.68 -5.50 23.24
CA GLY A 357 -21.16 -6.62 24.05
C GLY A 357 -20.41 -7.95 23.85
N HIS A 358 -19.56 -8.09 22.82
CA HIS A 358 -18.96 -9.36 22.46
C HIS A 358 -17.62 -9.63 23.19
N PRO A 359 -17.49 -10.68 24.03
CA PRO A 359 -16.32 -10.91 24.89
C PRO A 359 -14.98 -11.00 24.13
N HIS A 360 -15.00 -11.63 22.95
CA HIS A 360 -13.79 -11.73 22.12
C HIS A 360 -13.36 -10.38 21.55
N VAL A 361 -14.30 -9.53 21.13
CA VAL A 361 -13.98 -8.21 20.58
C VAL A 361 -13.34 -7.35 21.66
N GLN A 362 -13.89 -7.37 22.87
CA GLN A 362 -13.34 -6.63 24.00
C GLN A 362 -11.93 -7.09 24.38
N LYS A 363 -11.71 -8.41 24.46
CA LYS A 363 -10.38 -8.97 24.70
C LYS A 363 -9.34 -8.47 23.68
N TYR A 364 -9.70 -8.40 22.41
CA TYR A 364 -8.80 -7.95 21.35
C TYR A 364 -8.63 -6.43 21.27
N LYS A 365 -9.67 -5.65 21.60
CA LYS A 365 -9.54 -4.20 21.79
C LYS A 365 -8.54 -3.89 22.90
N ILE A 366 -8.63 -4.59 24.04
CA ILE A 366 -7.68 -4.45 25.16
C ILE A 366 -6.26 -4.82 24.73
N PHE A 367 -6.10 -5.92 23.98
CA PHE A 367 -4.79 -6.28 23.44
C PHE A 367 -4.21 -5.20 22.52
N LEU A 368 -5.01 -4.70 21.56
CA LEU A 368 -4.57 -3.65 20.63
C LEU A 368 -4.21 -2.37 21.38
N GLN A 369 -5.00 -2.00 22.40
CA GLN A 369 -4.69 -0.87 23.28
C GLN A 369 -3.31 -1.03 23.93
N ASN A 370 -3.08 -2.15 24.62
CA ASN A 370 -1.83 -2.38 25.34
C ASN A 370 -0.63 -2.49 24.39
N CYS A 371 -0.83 -3.02 23.18
CA CYS A 371 0.19 -3.04 22.14
C CYS A 371 0.58 -1.62 21.71
N VAL A 372 -0.40 -0.75 21.45
CA VAL A 372 -0.15 0.66 21.12
C VAL A 372 0.55 1.38 22.25
N GLU A 373 0.11 1.20 23.50
CA GLU A 373 0.77 1.81 24.66
C GLU A 373 2.23 1.39 24.78
N LYS A 374 2.51 0.09 24.59
CA LYS A 374 3.87 -0.44 24.66
C LYS A 374 4.77 0.15 23.55
N ILE A 375 4.26 0.27 22.32
CA ILE A 375 4.97 0.92 21.20
C ILE A 375 5.32 2.38 21.54
N ILE A 376 4.36 3.13 22.08
CA ILE A 376 4.56 4.53 22.47
C ILE A 376 5.63 4.64 23.56
N ASN A 377 5.49 3.85 24.62
CA ASN A 377 6.44 3.86 25.74
C ASN A 377 7.86 3.53 25.27
N ASP A 378 8.02 2.48 24.47
CA ASP A 378 9.31 2.11 23.91
C ASP A 378 9.93 3.23 23.08
N THR A 379 9.11 3.95 22.29
CA THR A 379 9.57 5.04 21.43
C THR A 379 10.03 6.24 22.25
N ILE A 380 9.26 6.61 23.28
CA ILE A 380 9.59 7.70 24.21
C ILE A 380 10.92 7.41 24.90
N PHE A 381 11.04 6.26 25.55
CA PHE A 381 12.24 5.89 26.29
C PHE A 381 13.46 5.75 25.38
N HIS A 382 13.28 5.23 24.17
CA HIS A 382 14.36 5.20 23.19
C HIS A 382 14.84 6.60 22.82
N THR A 383 13.91 7.49 22.49
CA THR A 383 14.24 8.87 22.12
C THR A 383 14.94 9.63 23.25
N GLU A 384 14.49 9.43 24.48
CA GLU A 384 15.16 10.02 25.65
C GLU A 384 16.57 9.49 25.87
N TYR A 385 16.78 8.17 25.68
CA TYR A 385 18.11 7.58 25.72
C TYR A 385 19.04 8.16 24.64
N ILE A 386 18.55 8.29 23.40
CA ILE A 386 19.33 8.89 22.30
C ILE A 386 19.71 10.33 22.62
N LYS A 387 18.80 11.11 23.23
CA LYS A 387 19.11 12.47 23.69
C LYS A 387 20.21 12.51 24.75
N GLU A 388 20.28 11.52 25.64
CA GLU A 388 21.39 11.43 26.60
C GLU A 388 22.72 11.09 25.91
N TRP A 389 22.69 10.20 24.93
CA TRP A 389 23.84 9.82 24.10
C TRP A 389 24.38 11.00 23.27
N ASP A 390 23.50 11.70 22.56
CA ASP A 390 23.84 12.79 21.63
C ASP A 390 24.46 14.02 22.32
N LYS A 391 24.36 14.13 23.65
CA LYS A 391 25.07 15.14 24.46
C LYS A 391 26.60 14.96 24.48
N LYS A 392 27.17 14.16 23.57
CA LYS A 392 28.59 13.75 23.51
C LYS A 392 29.06 12.98 24.75
N THR A 393 28.17 12.17 25.34
CA THR A 393 28.50 11.29 26.47
C THR A 393 28.96 9.91 25.97
N SER A 394 29.71 9.17 26.80
CA SER A 394 30.03 7.77 26.50
C SER A 394 28.82 6.84 26.69
N LEU A 395 28.85 5.62 26.12
CA LEU A 395 27.80 4.60 26.30
C LEU A 395 27.43 4.32 27.74
N LYS A 396 28.46 4.29 28.57
CA LYS A 396 28.33 4.10 30.00
C LYS A 396 27.54 5.26 30.62
N GLU A 397 28.00 6.49 30.42
CA GLU A 397 27.40 7.69 30.99
C GLU A 397 25.96 7.90 30.50
N ALA A 398 25.69 7.71 29.21
CA ALA A 398 24.35 7.81 28.65
C ALA A 398 23.39 6.81 29.31
N SER A 399 23.82 5.56 29.49
CA SER A 399 23.00 4.51 30.10
C SER A 399 22.78 4.77 31.59
N VAL A 400 23.81 5.20 32.33
CA VAL A 400 23.68 5.55 33.76
C VAL A 400 22.78 6.77 33.94
N ASN A 401 22.95 7.83 33.16
CA ASN A 401 22.10 9.02 33.23
C ASN A 401 20.64 8.70 32.91
N PHE A 402 20.40 7.90 31.86
CA PHE A 402 19.07 7.43 31.54
C PHE A 402 18.45 6.61 32.69
N PHE A 403 19.20 5.67 33.25
CA PHE A 403 18.76 4.88 34.41
C PHE A 403 18.37 5.79 35.58
N LEU A 404 19.26 6.69 36.01
CA LEU A 404 19.03 7.56 37.15
C LEU A 404 17.83 8.49 36.95
N LYS A 405 17.61 8.97 35.72
CA LYS A 405 16.46 9.81 35.36
C LYS A 405 15.13 9.05 35.43
N HIS A 406 15.12 7.77 35.08
CA HIS A 406 13.90 6.99 34.90
C HIS A 406 13.66 5.91 35.96
N LYS A 407 14.52 5.79 36.97
CA LYS A 407 14.44 4.75 37.99
C LYS A 407 13.12 4.70 38.78
N GLU A 408 12.42 5.83 38.91
CA GLU A 408 11.11 5.90 39.57
C GLU A 408 9.94 5.57 38.61
N ASN A 409 10.21 5.43 37.31
CA ASN A 409 9.20 5.09 36.30
C ASN A 409 9.25 3.60 35.97
N ILE A 410 8.37 2.83 36.60
CA ILE A 410 8.27 1.37 36.42
C ILE A 410 8.03 0.95 34.95
N LYS A 411 7.40 1.81 34.13
CA LYS A 411 7.16 1.51 32.70
C LYS A 411 8.43 1.58 31.85
N SER A 412 9.48 2.25 32.34
CA SER A 412 10.78 2.34 31.66
C SER A 412 11.66 1.10 31.85
N ILE A 413 11.37 0.31 32.89
CA ILE A 413 12.15 -0.87 33.27
C ILE A 413 12.23 -1.88 32.11
N PRO A 414 11.11 -2.28 31.45
CA PRO A 414 11.18 -3.15 30.27
C PRO A 414 12.17 -2.68 29.20
N TYR A 415 12.23 -1.38 28.92
CA TYR A 415 13.13 -0.81 27.93
C TYR A 415 14.60 -0.95 28.34
N MET A 416 14.92 -0.75 29.63
CA MET A 416 16.26 -0.92 30.21
C MET A 416 16.75 -2.36 30.14
N PHE A 417 15.84 -3.32 30.33
CA PHE A 417 16.15 -4.76 30.23
C PHE A 417 16.12 -5.30 28.80
N GLY A 418 15.91 -4.43 27.80
CA GLY A 418 15.93 -4.81 26.39
C GLY A 418 14.64 -5.49 25.91
N TYR A 419 13.58 -5.48 26.71
CA TYR A 419 12.29 -6.04 26.31
C TYR A 419 11.45 -5.01 25.54
N ARG A 420 11.62 -5.01 24.22
CA ARG A 420 11.01 -4.02 23.32
C ARG A 420 10.17 -4.71 22.26
N ILE A 421 9.12 -4.05 21.81
CA ILE A 421 8.37 -4.49 20.62
C ILE A 421 9.10 -4.07 19.33
N LEU A 422 9.86 -2.98 19.38
CA LEU A 422 10.56 -2.42 18.22
C LEU A 422 12.06 -2.71 18.28
N SER A 423 12.63 -3.20 17.18
CA SER A 423 14.08 -3.32 17.00
C SER A 423 14.67 -1.97 16.60
N TYR A 424 15.04 -1.16 17.59
CA TYR A 424 15.67 0.16 17.38
C TYR A 424 17.15 0.09 16.94
N ALA A 425 17.52 -0.95 16.19
CA ALA A 425 18.89 -1.11 15.71
C ALA A 425 19.13 -0.11 14.57
N PHE A 426 19.85 0.98 14.86
CA PHE A 426 20.37 1.81 13.79
C PHE A 426 21.65 1.19 13.23
N ASP A 427 21.56 0.70 11.99
CA ASP A 427 22.72 0.46 11.15
C ASP A 427 23.42 1.79 10.85
N GLU A 428 24.70 1.88 11.22
CA GLU A 428 25.72 2.13 10.20
C GLU A 428 26.73 0.97 10.08
N GLU A 429 26.79 0.03 11.04
CA GLU A 429 27.58 -1.19 10.90
C GLU A 429 26.83 -2.40 11.48
N ARG A 430 26.23 -3.23 10.63
CA ARG A 430 25.94 -4.63 11.01
C ARG A 430 27.29 -5.31 11.16
N ASP A 431 27.69 -5.61 12.38
CA ASP A 431 28.76 -6.56 12.60
C ASP A 431 28.26 -7.95 12.18
N ILE A 432 28.60 -8.35 10.95
CA ILE A 432 28.21 -9.63 10.33
C ILE A 432 28.71 -10.82 11.18
N ILE A 433 29.72 -10.60 12.01
CA ILE A 433 30.37 -11.62 12.84
C ILE A 433 29.70 -11.72 14.21
N ASN A 434 29.14 -10.63 14.75
CA ASN A 434 28.50 -10.62 16.07
C ASN A 434 27.24 -9.75 16.13
N PRO A 435 26.04 -10.31 15.83
CA PRO A 435 24.78 -9.57 15.74
C PRO A 435 24.29 -8.91 17.05
N LEU A 436 25.00 -9.10 18.16
CA LEU A 436 24.70 -8.50 19.46
C LEU A 436 25.33 -7.10 19.65
N ASN A 437 26.29 -6.70 18.81
CA ASN A 437 26.93 -5.39 18.89
C ASN A 437 26.15 -4.32 18.09
N LYS A 438 24.98 -3.93 18.58
CA LYS A 438 24.20 -2.80 18.04
C LYS A 438 24.58 -1.51 18.80
N THR A 439 25.26 -0.57 18.14
CA THR A 439 26.01 0.53 18.79
C THR A 439 25.16 1.69 19.37
N LYS A 440 23.82 1.62 19.36
CA LYS A 440 22.91 2.65 19.94
C LYS A 440 21.86 2.11 20.92
N SER A 441 22.11 0.97 21.56
CA SER A 441 21.22 0.40 22.59
C SER A 441 21.68 0.73 24.01
N PHE A 442 20.71 0.86 24.93
CA PHE A 442 20.96 0.98 26.38
C PHE A 442 21.82 -0.19 26.90
N ALA A 443 22.95 0.11 27.54
CA ALA A 443 23.89 -0.88 28.06
C ALA A 443 23.61 -1.19 29.54
N LEU A 444 22.66 -2.09 29.77
CA LEU A 444 22.28 -2.51 31.13
C LEU A 444 23.47 -3.07 31.93
N ASP A 445 24.37 -3.78 31.28
CA ASP A 445 25.53 -4.39 31.90
C ASP A 445 26.45 -3.34 32.56
N LEU A 446 26.60 -2.18 31.91
CA LEU A 446 27.37 -1.05 32.45
C LEU A 446 26.67 -0.38 33.63
N VAL A 447 25.33 -0.27 33.59
CA VAL A 447 24.54 0.29 34.67
C VAL A 447 24.55 -0.61 35.90
N ILE A 448 24.40 -1.92 35.71
CA ILE A 448 24.45 -2.89 36.81
C ILE A 448 25.81 -2.85 37.53
N LYS A 449 26.93 -2.70 36.80
CA LYS A 449 28.27 -2.58 37.40
C LYS A 449 28.40 -1.40 38.38
N GLU A 450 27.65 -0.32 38.20
CA GLU A 450 27.72 0.86 39.07
C GLU A 450 26.57 0.94 40.10
N HIS A 451 25.39 0.44 39.74
CA HIS A 451 24.16 0.60 40.50
C HIS A 451 23.44 -0.72 40.79
N GLU A 452 24.19 -1.82 40.98
CA GLU A 452 23.66 -3.19 41.13
C GLU A 452 22.45 -3.27 42.08
N LYS A 453 22.59 -2.80 43.33
CA LYS A 453 21.52 -2.90 44.34
C LYS A 453 20.24 -2.17 43.92
N GLU A 454 20.36 -0.99 43.32
CA GLU A 454 19.21 -0.20 42.87
C GLU A 454 18.53 -0.88 41.68
N VAL A 455 19.32 -1.34 40.69
CA VAL A 455 18.79 -2.04 39.51
C VAL A 455 18.05 -3.32 39.91
N LEU A 456 18.64 -4.14 40.80
CA LEU A 456 18.01 -5.38 41.26
C LEU A 456 16.74 -5.13 42.06
N SER A 457 16.72 -4.10 42.92
CA SER A 457 15.53 -3.71 43.68
C SER A 457 14.39 -3.31 42.75
N LEU A 458 14.66 -2.45 41.77
CA LEU A 458 13.66 -1.98 40.80
C LEU A 458 13.14 -3.12 39.92
N PHE A 459 14.05 -4.00 39.50
CA PHE A 459 13.67 -5.16 38.71
C PHE A 459 12.72 -6.10 39.47
N ASN A 460 13.00 -6.36 40.75
CA ASN A 460 12.10 -7.14 41.60
C ASN A 460 10.75 -6.45 41.78
N GLN A 461 10.72 -5.14 42.04
CA GLN A 461 9.46 -4.39 42.15
C GLN A 461 8.62 -4.48 40.87
N TRP A 462 9.27 -4.43 39.70
CA TRP A 462 8.59 -4.60 38.42
C TRP A 462 8.08 -6.04 38.23
N CYS A 463 8.88 -7.05 38.60
CA CYS A 463 8.46 -8.46 38.53
C CYS A 463 7.27 -8.75 39.45
N ASP A 464 7.25 -8.19 40.66
CA ASP A 464 6.15 -8.36 41.61
C ASP A 464 4.85 -7.79 41.04
N LYS A 465 4.89 -6.57 40.47
CA LYS A 465 3.73 -5.98 39.78
C LYS A 465 3.28 -6.80 38.59
N ALA A 466 4.21 -7.32 37.79
CA ALA A 466 3.90 -8.16 36.64
C ALA A 466 3.25 -9.49 37.08
N TYR A 467 3.74 -10.09 38.16
CA TYR A 467 3.20 -11.32 38.71
C TYR A 467 1.79 -11.15 39.25
N ASP A 468 1.53 -10.09 40.02
CA ASP A 468 0.21 -9.77 40.53
C ASP A 468 -0.80 -9.57 39.38
N ALA A 469 -0.38 -8.89 38.32
CA ALA A 469 -1.21 -8.66 37.13
C ALA A 469 -1.56 -9.95 36.39
N ILE A 470 -0.62 -10.90 36.26
CA ILE A 470 -0.87 -12.19 35.58
C ILE A 470 -1.72 -13.14 36.45
N ARG A 471 -1.51 -13.15 37.77
CA ARG A 471 -2.18 -14.10 38.69
C ARG A 471 -3.63 -13.71 39.02
N THR A 472 -3.98 -12.44 38.90
CA THR A 472 -5.34 -11.96 39.20
C THR A 472 -6.31 -12.51 38.17
N SER A 473 -7.02 -13.59 38.52
CA SER A 473 -7.98 -14.27 37.65
C SER A 473 -9.18 -13.37 37.34
N GLY A 474 -9.38 -13.02 36.07
CA GLY A 474 -10.57 -12.31 35.60
C GLY A 474 -10.36 -10.85 35.19
N ASP A 475 -9.19 -10.26 35.49
CA ASP A 475 -8.83 -8.92 35.00
C ASP A 475 -8.09 -9.01 33.66
N ILE A 476 -8.87 -9.02 32.57
CA ILE A 476 -8.35 -9.06 31.19
C ILE A 476 -7.45 -7.84 30.91
N GLN A 477 -7.68 -6.71 31.58
CA GLN A 477 -6.93 -5.47 31.36
C GLN A 477 -5.52 -5.58 31.93
N SER A 478 -5.40 -6.05 33.18
CA SER A 478 -4.09 -6.27 33.84
C SER A 478 -3.30 -7.42 33.20
N GLN A 479 -3.96 -8.54 32.84
CA GLN A 479 -3.28 -9.67 32.19
C GLN A 479 -2.72 -9.30 30.81
N ALA A 480 -3.37 -8.36 30.11
CA ALA A 480 -2.96 -7.96 28.78
C ALA A 480 -1.83 -6.90 28.78
N GLU A 481 -1.47 -6.27 29.90
CA GLU A 481 -0.37 -5.29 29.94
C GLU A 481 1.00 -5.96 29.71
N TYR A 482 1.12 -7.20 30.16
CA TYR A 482 2.33 -8.03 30.10
C TYR A 482 2.28 -9.09 28.99
N PHE A 483 1.40 -8.89 28.00
CA PHE A 483 1.20 -9.79 26.85
C PHE A 483 2.49 -10.11 26.06
N TRP A 484 3.49 -9.24 26.20
CA TRP A 484 4.79 -9.34 25.58
C TRP A 484 5.82 -10.15 26.37
N ILE A 485 5.45 -10.91 27.41
CA ILE A 485 6.38 -11.68 28.25
C ILE A 485 6.18 -13.19 28.09
N ASN A 486 7.28 -13.92 27.89
CA ASN A 486 7.36 -15.38 27.82
C ASN A 486 8.79 -15.90 28.07
N ARG A 487 9.00 -17.21 27.94
CA ARG A 487 10.31 -17.81 28.18
C ARG A 487 11.39 -17.32 27.20
N SER A 488 11.07 -17.18 25.92
CA SER A 488 12.04 -16.89 24.86
C SER A 488 12.45 -15.41 24.78
N ASN A 489 11.53 -14.50 25.07
CA ASN A 489 11.74 -13.04 24.95
C ASN A 489 12.11 -12.36 26.28
N PHE A 490 11.81 -12.98 27.42
CA PHE A 490 12.01 -12.42 28.74
C PHE A 490 13.00 -13.29 29.52
N TYR A 491 12.67 -14.55 29.80
CA TYR A 491 13.50 -15.39 30.67
C TYR A 491 14.87 -15.74 30.08
N LEU A 492 14.94 -16.22 28.83
CA LEU A 492 16.21 -16.64 28.22
C LEU A 492 17.19 -15.45 28.03
N PRO A 493 16.77 -14.28 27.50
CA PRO A 493 17.65 -13.12 27.40
C PRO A 493 18.12 -12.64 28.78
N LEU A 494 17.22 -12.56 29.75
CA LEU A 494 17.55 -12.16 31.12
C LEU A 494 18.60 -13.09 31.75
N LYS A 495 18.35 -14.40 31.68
CA LYS A 495 19.26 -15.43 32.20
C LYS A 495 20.64 -15.31 31.55
N ASN A 496 20.70 -15.06 30.25
CA ASN A 496 21.95 -14.90 29.52
C ASN A 496 22.71 -13.63 29.95
N THR A 497 22.01 -12.50 30.08
CA THR A 497 22.60 -11.22 30.52
C THR A 497 23.20 -11.35 31.92
N PHE A 498 22.45 -11.88 32.87
CA PHE A 498 22.90 -12.05 34.26
C PHE A 498 24.06 -13.04 34.37
N LYS A 499 24.02 -14.14 33.61
CA LYS A 499 25.14 -15.08 33.50
C LYS A 499 26.40 -14.40 32.97
N THR A 500 26.28 -13.58 31.92
CA THR A 500 27.42 -12.86 31.31
C THR A 500 28.02 -11.84 32.27
N LEU A 501 27.19 -11.23 33.12
CA LEU A 501 27.62 -10.29 34.16
C LEU A 501 28.20 -10.95 35.41
N ASN A 502 28.15 -12.28 35.50
CA ASN A 502 28.50 -13.03 36.71
C ASN A 502 27.70 -12.60 37.96
N ILE A 503 26.41 -12.27 37.76
CA ILE A 503 25.48 -11.85 38.82
C ILE A 503 24.38 -12.91 38.94
N PRO A 504 24.02 -13.35 40.16
CA PRO A 504 22.93 -14.29 40.35
C PRO A 504 21.62 -13.74 39.79
N LEU A 505 20.90 -14.56 39.05
CA LEU A 505 19.53 -14.21 38.64
C LEU A 505 18.68 -14.01 39.91
N PRO A 506 17.88 -12.93 40.00
CA PRO A 506 17.03 -12.69 41.16
C PRO A 506 16.08 -13.86 41.41
N GLN A 507 15.89 -14.23 42.67
CA GLN A 507 14.86 -15.18 43.08
C GLN A 507 13.55 -14.41 43.19
N ASN A 508 12.64 -14.61 42.23
CA ASN A 508 11.36 -13.91 42.15
C ASN A 508 10.29 -14.84 41.56
N GLU A 509 9.06 -14.80 42.10
CA GLU A 509 7.96 -15.69 41.69
C GLU A 509 7.61 -15.53 40.20
N PHE A 510 7.71 -14.32 39.66
CA PHE A 510 7.49 -14.05 38.23
C PHE A 510 8.49 -14.76 37.33
N ILE A 511 9.77 -14.79 37.73
CA ILE A 511 10.85 -15.43 36.98
C ILE A 511 10.67 -16.94 37.04
N ASP A 512 10.26 -17.46 38.19
CA ASP A 512 10.06 -18.89 38.42
C ASP A 512 8.96 -19.46 37.51
N LEU A 513 7.95 -18.68 37.14
CA LEU A 513 6.91 -19.06 36.17
C LEU A 513 7.49 -19.50 34.81
N PHE A 514 8.59 -18.90 34.37
CA PHE A 514 9.18 -19.15 33.05
C PHE A 514 10.44 -20.04 33.12
N SER A 515 10.91 -20.34 34.34
CA SER A 515 12.09 -21.17 34.58
C SER A 515 11.84 -22.67 34.39
N LYS A 516 10.60 -23.09 34.64
CA LYS A 516 10.07 -24.45 34.44
C LYS A 516 9.73 -24.62 32.98
#